data_AF-A0A948QCM1-F1
#
_entry.id   AF-A0A948QCM1-F1
#
_cell.length_a   1.000
_cell.length_b   1.000
_cell.length_c   1.000
_cell.angle_alpha   90.00
_cell.angle_beta   90.00
_cell.angle_gamma   90.00
#
_symmetry.space_group_name_H-M   'P 1'
#
loop_
_entity.id
_entity.type
_entity.pdbx_description
1 polymer ?
#
loop_
_entity_poly.entity_id
_entity_poly.type
_entity_poly.pdbx_seq_one_letter_code
_entity_poly.pdbx_strand_id
1 'polypeptide(L)'
;NLKLIEPLKFLFKDEVRDLGRSLKMPEEILMQHPFPGPGLAIRIIGAITQERINILKKADKIMREEIQKFGWYDKIWQAFCVLLPVKSVGVMGDERSYENTIAVRCVESVDGMTADWSKLPYELMAKISSRIVSEVKGINRIVYDITSKPPSTIEWE
;
A
#
# COMPACT_ATOMS: atom_id res chain seq x y z
N ASN A 1 30.28 -21.43 11.56
CA ASN A 1 29.63 -21.86 10.31
C ASN A 1 28.18 -22.22 10.57
N LEU A 2 27.24 -21.34 10.22
CA LEU A 2 25.82 -21.68 10.18
C LEU A 2 25.50 -22.33 8.82
N LYS A 3 24.55 -23.27 8.80
CA LYS A 3 24.02 -23.88 7.56
C LYS A 3 22.64 -23.30 7.27
N LEU A 4 22.38 -22.94 6.02
CA LEU A 4 21.07 -22.48 5.55
C LEU A 4 20.18 -23.67 5.20
N ILE A 5 18.94 -23.67 5.69
CA ILE A 5 17.92 -24.66 5.35
C ILE A 5 16.72 -23.92 4.75
N GLU A 6 16.34 -24.28 3.53
CA GLU A 6 15.27 -23.62 2.75
C GLU A 6 14.13 -24.61 2.46
N PRO A 7 13.26 -24.93 3.44
CA PRO A 7 12.29 -26.03 3.33
C PRO A 7 11.23 -25.80 2.24
N LEU A 8 11.02 -24.55 1.82
CA LEU A 8 10.01 -24.16 0.83
C LEU A 8 10.59 -23.94 -0.58
N LYS A 9 11.87 -24.24 -0.80
CA LYS A 9 12.61 -23.90 -2.03
C LYS A 9 11.98 -24.43 -3.33
N PHE A 10 11.31 -25.58 -3.26
CA PHE A 10 10.71 -26.24 -4.41
C PHE A 10 9.22 -25.95 -4.57
N LEU A 11 8.64 -25.09 -3.74
CA LEU A 11 7.23 -24.74 -3.78
C LEU A 11 7.02 -23.36 -4.40
N PHE A 12 6.03 -23.24 -5.26
CA PHE A 12 5.49 -21.97 -5.75
C PHE A 12 4.58 -21.30 -4.70
N LYS A 13 4.21 -20.04 -4.95
CA LYS A 13 3.51 -19.20 -3.95
C LYS A 13 2.12 -19.74 -3.61
N ASP A 14 1.40 -20.27 -4.58
CA ASP A 14 0.12 -20.97 -4.42
C ASP A 14 0.28 -22.26 -3.62
N GLU A 15 1.29 -23.08 -3.91
CA GLU A 15 1.59 -24.30 -3.16
C GLU A 15 1.96 -24.00 -1.70
N VAL A 16 2.70 -22.92 -1.45
CA VAL A 16 2.99 -22.45 -0.08
C VAL A 16 1.73 -22.03 0.66
N ARG A 17 0.76 -21.41 -0.03
CA ARG A 17 -0.53 -21.05 0.58
C ARG A 17 -1.34 -22.30 0.93
N ASP A 18 -1.42 -23.29 0.05
CA ASP A 18 -2.13 -24.54 0.30
C ASP A 18 -1.51 -25.34 1.45
N LEU A 19 -0.18 -25.39 1.51
CA LEU A 19 0.54 -25.94 2.66
C LEU A 19 0.14 -25.19 3.95
N GLY A 20 0.13 -23.86 3.92
CA GLY A 20 -0.33 -23.03 5.04
C GLY A 20 -1.77 -23.35 5.49
N ARG A 21 -2.70 -23.56 4.55
CA ARG A 21 -4.09 -23.98 4.85
C ARG A 21 -4.13 -25.36 5.52
N SER A 22 -3.32 -26.31 5.05
CA SER A 22 -3.23 -27.65 5.65
C SER A 22 -2.71 -27.59 7.10
N LEU A 23 -1.86 -26.59 7.40
CA LEU A 23 -1.34 -26.29 8.73
C LEU A 23 -2.29 -25.41 9.56
N LYS A 24 -3.51 -25.12 9.08
CA LYS A 24 -4.53 -24.30 9.74
C LYS A 24 -4.10 -22.85 10.00
N MET A 25 -3.27 -22.29 9.13
CA MET A 25 -2.96 -20.86 9.19
C MET A 25 -4.20 -20.01 8.83
N PRO A 26 -4.40 -18.84 9.46
CA PRO A 26 -5.48 -17.94 9.10
C PRO A 26 -5.38 -17.50 7.63
N GLU A 27 -6.52 -17.55 6.91
CA GLU A 27 -6.58 -17.16 5.50
C GLU A 27 -6.11 -15.71 5.28
N GLU A 28 -6.43 -14.81 6.23
CA GLU A 28 -5.99 -13.42 6.23
C GLU A 28 -4.46 -13.26 6.20
N ILE A 29 -3.70 -14.21 6.76
CA ILE A 29 -2.23 -14.19 6.71
C ILE A 29 -1.73 -14.72 5.37
N LEU A 30 -2.37 -15.76 4.83
CA LEU A 30 -1.98 -16.41 3.57
C LEU A 30 -2.24 -15.51 2.35
N MET A 31 -3.29 -14.70 2.43
CA MET A 31 -3.76 -13.82 1.36
C MET A 31 -3.23 -12.38 1.47
N GLN A 32 -2.40 -12.08 2.48
CA GLN A 32 -1.76 -10.77 2.58
C GLN A 32 -0.97 -10.41 1.33
N HIS A 33 -1.15 -9.17 0.88
CA HIS A 33 -0.30 -8.55 -0.14
C HIS A 33 1.18 -8.62 0.30
N PRO A 34 2.11 -8.74 -0.65
CA PRO A 34 3.54 -8.70 -0.33
C PRO A 34 3.89 -7.38 0.36
N PHE A 35 4.79 -7.46 1.35
CA PHE A 35 5.31 -6.31 2.06
C PHE A 35 6.85 -6.32 1.96
N PRO A 36 7.48 -5.19 1.57
CA PRO A 36 8.91 -5.16 1.30
C PRO A 36 9.74 -5.32 2.58
N GLY A 37 10.95 -5.88 2.47
CA GLY A 37 11.87 -6.09 3.59
C GLY A 37 12.19 -4.80 4.38
N PRO A 38 12.59 -3.70 3.71
CA PRO A 38 12.74 -2.38 4.36
C PRO A 38 11.43 -1.76 4.89
N GLY A 39 10.29 -2.36 4.57
CA GLY A 39 8.97 -1.94 5.01
C GLY A 39 8.58 -0.54 4.59
N LEU A 40 8.11 0.25 5.55
CA LEU A 40 7.62 1.62 5.29
C LEU A 40 8.73 2.60 4.90
N ALA A 41 10.01 2.25 5.10
CA ALA A 41 11.13 3.12 4.79
C ALA A 41 11.14 3.55 3.32
N ILE A 42 10.88 2.62 2.40
CA ILE A 42 10.83 2.87 0.94
C ILE A 42 9.50 3.46 0.45
N ARG A 43 8.59 3.75 1.38
CA ARG A 43 7.29 4.40 1.10
C ARG A 43 7.22 5.80 1.71
N ILE A 44 8.30 6.26 2.33
CA ILE A 44 8.44 7.62 2.82
C ILE A 44 9.56 8.26 2.02
N ILE A 45 9.19 9.04 1.02
CA ILE A 45 10.18 9.71 0.18
C ILE A 45 10.83 10.82 1.02
N GLY A 46 12.17 10.78 1.13
CA GLY A 46 12.96 11.70 1.95
C GLY A 46 13.20 11.20 3.39
N ALA A 47 13.21 12.12 4.36
CA ALA A 47 13.59 11.79 5.74
C ALA A 47 12.57 10.86 6.42
N ILE A 48 13.08 9.81 7.09
CA ILE A 48 12.27 8.83 7.83
C ILE A 48 12.26 9.22 9.30
N THR A 49 11.14 9.76 9.77
CA THR A 49 10.92 10.14 11.17
C THR A 49 9.74 9.37 11.76
N GLN A 50 9.69 9.25 13.10
CA GLN A 50 8.58 8.55 13.77
C GLN A 50 7.21 9.16 13.45
N GLU A 51 7.15 10.49 13.33
CA GLU A 51 5.94 11.21 12.93
C GLU A 51 5.48 10.80 11.53
N ARG A 52 6.38 10.82 10.54
CA ARG A 52 6.08 10.44 9.15
C ARG A 52 5.68 8.97 9.04
N ILE A 53 6.32 8.10 9.80
CA ILE A 53 5.93 6.68 9.92
C ILE A 53 4.50 6.56 10.45
N ASN A 54 4.14 7.32 11.49
CA ASN A 54 2.80 7.26 12.09
C ASN A 54 1.73 7.81 11.13
N ILE A 55 2.03 8.87 10.38
CA ILE A 55 1.15 9.41 9.34
C ILE A 55 0.90 8.34 8.27
N LEU A 56 1.97 7.76 7.72
CA LEU A 56 1.85 6.76 6.66
C LEU A 56 1.12 5.51 7.14
N LYS A 57 1.40 5.01 8.34
CA LYS A 57 0.69 3.85 8.93
C LYS A 57 -0.83 4.06 9.00
N LYS A 58 -1.27 5.27 9.36
CA LYS A 58 -2.70 5.58 9.43
C LYS A 58 -3.33 5.63 8.04
N ALA A 59 -2.66 6.27 7.08
CA ALA A 59 -3.12 6.32 5.70
C ALA A 59 -3.21 4.91 5.07
N ASP A 60 -2.17 4.09 5.20
CA ASP A 60 -2.14 2.69 4.71
C ASP A 60 -3.29 1.87 5.32
N LYS A 61 -3.52 2.02 6.63
CA LYS A 61 -4.59 1.31 7.34
C LYS A 61 -5.96 1.66 6.77
N ILE A 62 -6.27 2.96 6.62
CA ILE A 62 -7.56 3.43 6.08
C ILE A 62 -7.76 2.94 4.65
N MET A 63 -6.74 3.09 3.80
CA MET A 63 -6.81 2.64 2.40
C MET A 63 -7.12 1.14 2.33
N ARG A 64 -6.40 0.32 3.10
CA ARG A 64 -6.61 -1.14 3.13
C ARG A 64 -8.00 -1.50 3.65
N GLU A 65 -8.48 -0.86 4.71
CA GLU A 65 -9.84 -1.08 5.24
C GLU A 65 -10.90 -0.80 4.18
N GLU A 66 -10.80 0.30 3.44
CA GLU A 66 -11.78 0.63 2.41
C GLU A 66 -11.71 -0.34 1.22
N ILE A 67 -10.51 -0.74 0.78
CA ILE A 67 -10.35 -1.78 -0.25
C ILE A 67 -10.99 -3.10 0.19
N GLN A 68 -10.81 -3.51 1.45
CA GLN A 68 -11.40 -4.72 2.00
C GLN A 68 -12.92 -4.63 2.08
N LYS A 69 -13.46 -3.54 2.66
CA LYS A 69 -14.91 -3.32 2.76
C LYS A 69 -15.60 -3.28 1.39
N PHE A 70 -14.91 -2.75 0.38
CA PHE A 70 -15.41 -2.68 -1.00
C PHE A 70 -15.26 -4.01 -1.76
N GLY A 71 -14.61 -5.03 -1.18
CA GLY A 71 -14.42 -6.34 -1.80
C GLY A 71 -13.42 -6.34 -2.95
N TRP A 72 -12.40 -5.47 -2.88
CA TRP A 72 -11.36 -5.33 -3.91
C TRP A 72 -9.98 -5.84 -3.51
N TYR A 73 -9.80 -6.27 -2.25
CA TYR A 73 -8.49 -6.69 -1.74
C TYR A 73 -7.86 -7.81 -2.56
N ASP A 74 -8.63 -8.84 -2.89
CA ASP A 74 -8.15 -10.02 -3.64
C ASP A 74 -8.02 -9.77 -5.15
N LYS A 75 -8.54 -8.64 -5.66
CA LYS A 75 -8.42 -8.23 -7.06
C LYS A 75 -7.13 -7.48 -7.34
N ILE A 76 -6.47 -7.00 -6.29
CA ILE A 76 -5.27 -6.17 -6.38
C ILE A 76 -4.09 -7.04 -5.95
N TRP A 77 -2.99 -6.98 -6.71
CA TRP A 77 -1.77 -7.70 -6.36
C TRP A 77 -1.09 -7.06 -5.14
N GLN A 78 -0.99 -5.74 -5.15
CA GLN A 78 -0.41 -4.97 -4.06
C GLN A 78 -1.03 -3.57 -3.98
N ALA A 79 -1.44 -3.16 -2.77
CA ALA A 79 -1.96 -1.83 -2.47
C ALA A 79 -1.20 -1.20 -1.30
N PHE A 80 -0.79 0.07 -1.44
CA PHE A 80 -0.13 0.84 -0.39
C PHE A 80 -0.18 2.35 -0.66
N CYS A 81 0.11 3.13 0.37
CA CYS A 81 0.33 4.56 0.29
C CYS A 81 1.84 4.88 0.28
N VAL A 82 2.19 6.03 -0.30
CA VAL A 82 3.53 6.62 -0.29
C VAL A 82 3.42 8.06 0.18
N LEU A 83 4.24 8.44 1.17
CA LEU A 83 4.29 9.80 1.71
C LEU A 83 5.32 10.64 0.97
N LEU A 84 4.86 11.66 0.25
CA LEU A 84 5.71 12.53 -0.55
C LEU A 84 6.26 13.70 0.29
N PRO A 85 7.49 14.18 0.03
CA PRO A 85 8.07 15.36 0.68
C PRO A 85 7.54 16.66 0.07
N VAL A 86 6.32 16.64 -0.46
CA VAL A 86 5.69 17.80 -1.09
C VAL A 86 4.47 18.18 -0.26
N LYS A 87 4.49 19.43 0.19
CA LYS A 87 3.35 20.04 0.87
C LYS A 87 2.44 20.72 -0.13
N SER A 88 1.14 20.72 0.16
CA SER A 88 0.16 21.40 -0.66
C SER A 88 -0.78 22.25 0.19
N VAL A 89 -1.36 23.26 -0.43
CA VAL A 89 -2.40 24.07 0.22
C VAL A 89 -3.68 23.25 0.27
N GLY A 90 -4.30 23.21 1.44
CA GLY A 90 -5.64 22.69 1.65
C GLY A 90 -6.46 23.70 2.45
N VAL A 91 -7.76 23.42 2.58
CA VAL A 91 -8.65 24.16 3.46
C VAL A 91 -9.17 23.16 4.49
N MET A 92 -8.87 23.41 5.77
CA MET A 92 -9.34 22.59 6.88
C MET A 92 -10.12 23.51 7.83
N GLY A 93 -11.44 23.41 7.84
CA GLY A 93 -12.29 24.43 8.47
C GLY A 93 -12.22 25.73 7.68
N ASP A 94 -11.99 26.85 8.37
CA ASP A 94 -11.89 28.19 7.75
C ASP A 94 -10.44 28.64 7.49
N GLU A 95 -9.45 27.82 7.86
CA GLU A 95 -8.03 28.16 7.70
C GLU A 95 -7.35 27.39 6.56
N ARG A 96 -6.34 28.04 5.97
CA ARG A 96 -5.45 27.39 5.00
C ARG A 96 -4.47 26.49 5.75
N SER A 97 -4.38 25.23 5.33
CA SER A 97 -3.40 24.26 5.81
C SER A 97 -2.30 24.04 4.77
N TYR A 98 -1.09 23.72 5.23
CA TYR A 98 0.04 23.35 4.37
C TYR A 98 0.63 22.01 4.81
N GLU A 99 0.02 20.93 4.33
CA GLU A 99 0.23 19.56 4.78
C GLU A 99 0.73 18.66 3.66
N ASN A 100 1.12 17.42 4.00
CA ASN A 100 1.75 16.50 3.07
C ASN A 100 0.75 15.94 2.02
N THR A 101 1.33 15.45 0.92
CA THR A 101 0.63 14.69 -0.10
C THR A 101 0.89 13.19 0.07
N ILE A 102 -0.16 12.37 -0.03
CA ILE A 102 -0.05 10.91 -0.15
C ILE A 102 -0.33 10.49 -1.59
N ALA A 103 0.51 9.62 -2.14
CA ALA A 103 0.19 8.84 -3.32
C ALA A 103 -0.39 7.49 -2.91
N VAL A 104 -1.53 7.11 -3.48
CA VAL A 104 -2.08 5.76 -3.37
C VAL A 104 -1.61 4.97 -4.59
N ARG A 105 -1.01 3.80 -4.35
CA ARG A 105 -0.52 2.88 -5.36
C ARG A 105 -1.26 1.56 -5.24
N CYS A 106 -1.97 1.17 -6.29
CA CYS A 106 -2.58 -0.15 -6.40
C CYS A 106 -2.23 -0.72 -7.77
N VAL A 107 -1.73 -1.95 -7.80
CA VAL A 107 -1.29 -2.60 -9.03
C VAL A 107 -1.89 -4.00 -9.17
N GLU A 108 -2.14 -4.38 -10.41
CA GLU A 108 -2.46 -5.74 -10.82
C GLU A 108 -1.23 -6.32 -11.52
N SER A 109 -0.87 -7.55 -11.15
CA SER A 109 0.29 -8.25 -11.68
C SER A 109 0.11 -9.76 -11.54
N VAL A 110 0.76 -10.53 -12.41
CA VAL A 110 0.79 -12.00 -12.33
C VAL A 110 2.02 -12.47 -11.56
N ASP A 111 3.17 -11.84 -11.79
CA ASP A 111 4.49 -12.30 -11.32
C ASP A 111 5.38 -11.17 -10.76
N GLY A 112 4.88 -9.93 -10.71
CA GLY A 112 5.62 -8.75 -10.30
C GLY A 112 6.63 -8.24 -11.32
N MET A 113 6.83 -8.90 -12.46
CA MET A 113 7.76 -8.46 -13.53
C MET A 113 7.13 -7.33 -14.35
N THR A 114 5.87 -7.47 -14.71
CA THR A 114 5.04 -6.42 -15.31
C THR A 114 3.83 -6.14 -14.40
N ALA A 115 3.36 -4.90 -14.38
CA ALA A 115 2.19 -4.54 -13.59
C ALA A 115 1.43 -3.39 -14.23
N ASP A 116 0.11 -3.49 -14.31
CA ASP A 116 -0.75 -2.36 -14.62
C ASP A 116 -1.25 -1.71 -13.33
N TRP A 117 -1.55 -0.43 -13.37
CA TRP A 117 -2.21 0.22 -12.25
C TRP A 117 -3.68 -0.26 -12.17
N SER A 118 -4.17 -0.54 -10.97
CA SER A 118 -5.54 -1.05 -10.78
C SER A 118 -6.57 0.04 -11.12
N LYS A 119 -7.56 -0.26 -11.94
CA LYS A 119 -8.62 0.69 -12.29
C LYS A 119 -9.70 0.72 -11.21
N LEU A 120 -9.34 1.26 -10.05
CA LEU A 120 -10.23 1.31 -8.89
C LEU A 120 -11.53 2.05 -9.23
N PRO A 121 -12.69 1.60 -8.73
CA PRO A 121 -13.94 2.33 -8.90
C PRO A 121 -13.82 3.72 -8.28
N TYR A 122 -14.31 4.75 -8.97
CA TYR A 122 -14.20 6.13 -8.49
C TYR A 122 -14.85 6.33 -7.11
N GLU A 123 -15.88 5.58 -6.78
CA GLU A 123 -16.50 5.59 -5.45
C GLU A 123 -15.49 5.14 -4.37
N LEU A 124 -14.78 4.03 -4.59
CA LEU A 124 -13.74 3.55 -3.69
C LEU A 124 -12.60 4.57 -3.56
N MET A 125 -12.14 5.15 -4.68
CA MET A 125 -11.12 6.20 -4.67
C MET A 125 -11.57 7.42 -3.85
N ALA A 126 -12.83 7.85 -4.01
CA ALA A 126 -13.41 8.96 -3.26
C ALA A 126 -13.48 8.66 -1.76
N LYS A 127 -13.87 7.44 -1.36
CA LYS A 127 -13.93 7.01 0.05
C LYS A 127 -12.54 6.99 0.70
N ILE A 128 -11.56 6.39 0.03
CA ILE A 128 -10.16 6.38 0.49
C ILE A 128 -9.67 7.82 0.68
N SER A 129 -9.85 8.67 -0.33
CA SER A 129 -9.40 10.06 -0.28
C SER A 129 -10.04 10.84 0.87
N SER A 130 -11.37 10.77 0.98
CA SER A 130 -12.13 11.48 2.01
C SER A 130 -11.77 11.03 3.42
N ARG A 131 -11.65 9.72 3.67
CA ARG A 131 -11.28 9.19 4.99
C ARG A 131 -9.85 9.57 5.37
N ILE A 132 -8.88 9.45 4.46
CA ILE A 132 -7.49 9.80 4.78
C ILE A 132 -7.38 11.30 5.13
N VAL A 133 -7.98 12.18 4.33
CA VAL A 133 -7.90 13.64 4.57
C VAL A 133 -8.61 14.06 5.86
N SER A 134 -9.72 13.39 6.22
CA SER A 134 -10.49 13.74 7.44
C SER A 134 -9.93 13.11 8.72
N GLU A 135 -9.37 11.90 8.66
CA GLU A 135 -8.93 11.16 9.84
C GLU A 135 -7.42 11.28 10.12
N VAL A 136 -6.61 11.62 9.11
CA VAL A 136 -5.14 11.67 9.24
C VAL A 136 -4.62 13.10 9.22
N LYS A 137 -4.41 13.66 10.41
CA LYS A 137 -3.68 14.93 10.59
C LYS A 137 -2.31 14.85 9.93
N GLY A 138 -1.94 15.89 9.18
CA GLY A 138 -0.67 15.95 8.44
C GLY A 138 -0.80 15.62 6.95
N ILE A 139 -2.01 15.31 6.45
CA ILE A 139 -2.30 15.07 5.03
C ILE A 139 -3.48 15.92 4.61
N ASN A 140 -3.37 16.62 3.48
CA ASN A 140 -4.49 17.38 2.90
C ASN A 140 -4.66 17.14 1.39
N ARG A 141 -3.85 16.26 0.81
CA ARG A 141 -3.89 15.96 -0.61
C ARG A 141 -3.59 14.51 -0.87
N ILE A 142 -4.39 13.91 -1.74
CA ILE A 142 -4.27 12.53 -2.17
C ILE A 142 -4.13 12.52 -3.69
N VAL A 143 -3.20 11.72 -4.19
CA VAL A 143 -3.04 11.43 -5.62
C VAL A 143 -3.07 9.91 -5.83
N TYR A 144 -3.37 9.48 -7.06
CA TYR A 144 -3.37 8.08 -7.43
C TYR A 144 -2.36 7.83 -8.54
N ASP A 145 -1.50 6.82 -8.36
CA ASP A 145 -0.46 6.51 -9.35
C ASP A 145 -1.02 5.64 -10.48
N ILE A 146 -1.16 6.26 -11.65
CA ILE A 146 -1.67 5.65 -12.89
C ILE A 146 -0.56 5.25 -13.87
N THR A 147 0.66 5.02 -13.38
CA THR A 147 1.83 4.65 -14.21
C THR A 147 2.05 3.14 -14.17
N SER A 148 2.04 2.47 -15.31
CA SER A 148 2.31 1.02 -15.38
C SER A 148 3.81 0.71 -15.26
N LYS A 149 4.13 -0.54 -14.87
CA LYS A 149 5.48 -1.11 -14.91
C LYS A 149 5.60 -2.01 -16.15
N PRO A 150 6.49 -1.71 -17.11
CA PRO A 150 7.30 -0.48 -17.29
C PRO A 150 6.48 0.75 -17.76
N PRO A 151 6.99 2.01 -17.67
CA PRO A 151 8.39 2.38 -17.35
C PRO A 151 8.68 2.57 -15.85
N SER A 152 7.67 2.59 -14.99
CA SER A 152 7.89 2.77 -13.55
C SER A 152 8.19 1.44 -12.84
N THR A 153 8.42 1.52 -11.54
CA THR A 153 8.43 0.38 -10.62
C THR A 153 7.11 0.30 -9.84
N ILE A 154 6.93 -0.77 -9.06
CA ILE A 154 5.78 -0.87 -8.14
C ILE A 154 5.98 0.13 -6.98
N GLU A 155 7.11 0.03 -6.29
CA GLU A 155 7.51 0.92 -5.18
C GLU A 155 8.11 2.23 -5.70
N TRP A 156 8.17 3.26 -4.86
CA TRP A 156 8.58 4.63 -5.23
C TRP A 156 9.96 5.06 -4.68
N GLU A 157 10.51 4.32 -3.70
CA GLU A 157 11.83 4.47 -3.03
C GLU A 157 12.35 5.89 -2.74
#